data_AF-A0A482RP59-F1
#
_entry.id   AF-A0A482RP59-F1
#
_cell.length_a   1.000
_cell.length_b   1.000
_cell.length_c   1.000
_cell.angle_alpha   90.00
_cell.angle_beta   90.00
_cell.angle_gamma   90.00
#
_symmetry.space_group_name_H-M   'P 1'
#
loop_
_entity.id
_entity.type
_entity.pdbx_description
1 polymer ?
#
loop_
_entity_poly.entity_id
_entity_poly.type
_entity_poly.pdbx_seq_one_letter_code
_entity_poly.pdbx_strand_id
1 'polypeptide(L)'
;MFVCVFVCVCALGDSIAAPQCARDQPRLSSMRALCRPQSLIISNGAMIVAVLAAVPRFRANLRARIAAGMGADKMNVWLSLGITAMAAILFIPLYSSRMIPTVDGNIMSGGSCWADMPIHMHIVQSFIVGRNQDVSWGGMHSPVFAGELMYYPFIPDWHAAVMVRLGSSMRDGFLYPGKHFLGSGLRQSFLFSPAQAAQGFHLGLCVCVCVCAGLAMQFAFWVLLFHFTVRLTKSRLGAIFSLMLTAGAGGMGGIDLTLKRGFNAAMNEDMIQNDSTGNGKIFWFAFLPHVLLPQRGANFAYPLVLLVLLFVWKATDATQAMRHIARRELLVAAAAMAAMLPLVQAHAFIGVGIIIA
;
A
#
# COMPACT_ATOMS: atom_id res chain seq x y z
N MET A 1 13.88 -10.37 19.23
CA MET A 1 14.55 -11.46 18.49
C MET A 1 15.05 -10.84 17.19
N PHE A 2 16.27 -10.27 17.24
CA PHE A 2 16.92 -9.58 16.12
C PHE A 2 17.63 -10.63 15.26
N VAL A 3 17.25 -10.75 13.98
CA VAL A 3 18.06 -11.50 13.01
C VAL A 3 19.11 -10.53 12.47
N CYS A 4 20.28 -10.56 13.09
CA CYS A 4 21.52 -10.04 12.50
C CYS A 4 21.79 -10.82 11.21
N VAL A 5 21.87 -10.11 10.09
CA VAL A 5 22.43 -10.65 8.85
C VAL A 5 23.94 -10.73 9.03
N PHE A 6 24.44 -11.93 9.33
CA PHE A 6 25.87 -12.23 9.26
C PHE A 6 26.29 -12.21 7.79
N VAL A 7 27.11 -11.23 7.43
CA VAL A 7 27.90 -11.26 6.19
C VAL A 7 28.96 -12.34 6.37
N CYS A 8 28.76 -13.49 5.72
CA CYS A 8 29.81 -14.49 5.59
C CYS A 8 30.68 -14.09 4.40
N VAL A 9 31.82 -13.46 4.68
CA VAL A 9 32.90 -13.30 3.70
C VAL A 9 33.61 -14.64 3.60
N CYS A 10 33.22 -15.47 2.63
CA CYS A 10 34.04 -16.59 2.19
C CYS A 10 35.09 -16.08 1.20
N ALA A 11 36.33 -16.02 1.65
CA ALA A 11 37.50 -15.97 0.80
C ALA A 11 37.64 -17.30 0.04
N LEU A 12 37.59 -17.24 -1.30
CA LEU A 12 38.06 -18.23 -2.26
C LEU A 12 38.63 -17.39 -3.41
N GLY A 13 39.93 -17.41 -3.71
CA GLY A 13 40.71 -18.61 -3.96
C GLY A 13 40.52 -18.98 -5.43
N ASP A 14 41.56 -18.81 -6.23
CA ASP A 14 41.57 -18.82 -7.68
C ASP A 14 40.86 -20.01 -8.37
N SER A 15 40.44 -19.75 -9.62
CA SER A 15 40.06 -20.69 -10.69
C SER A 15 38.67 -21.36 -10.60
N ILE A 16 37.67 -20.76 -11.28
CA ILE A 16 36.49 -21.49 -11.75
C ILE A 16 36.23 -21.13 -13.21
N ALA A 17 36.45 -22.11 -14.08
CA ALA A 17 36.00 -22.13 -15.47
C ALA A 17 34.47 -22.06 -15.53
N ALA A 18 33.95 -21.30 -16.50
CA ALA A 18 32.53 -21.13 -16.76
C ALA A 18 31.82 -22.48 -17.00
N PRO A 19 30.68 -22.78 -16.36
CA PRO A 19 29.91 -23.95 -16.71
C PRO A 19 29.07 -23.68 -17.96
N GLN A 20 29.31 -24.45 -19.01
CA GLN A 20 28.38 -24.67 -20.11
C GLN A 20 27.12 -25.38 -19.56
N CYS A 21 26.17 -24.60 -19.01
CA CYS A 21 24.86 -25.12 -18.64
C CYS A 21 23.84 -24.74 -19.71
N ALA A 22 23.93 -25.41 -20.85
CA ALA A 22 22.93 -25.37 -21.91
C ALA A 22 22.87 -26.75 -22.56
N ARG A 23 22.05 -27.64 -22.00
CA ARG A 23 21.25 -28.66 -22.70
C ARG A 23 20.48 -29.49 -21.69
N ASP A 24 19.23 -29.76 -22.06
CA ASP A 24 18.34 -30.78 -21.49
C ASP A 24 17.57 -30.41 -20.22
N GLN A 25 16.56 -29.54 -20.38
CA GLN A 25 15.34 -29.65 -19.58
C GLN A 25 14.19 -30.25 -20.43
N PRO A 26 13.50 -31.29 -19.93
CA PRO A 26 12.40 -31.93 -20.63
C PRO A 26 11.19 -31.00 -20.76
N ARG A 27 10.46 -31.18 -21.87
CA ARG A 27 9.31 -30.39 -22.33
C ARG A 27 8.20 -30.27 -21.26
N LEU A 28 8.24 -29.22 -20.45
CA LEU A 28 7.09 -28.67 -19.70
C LEU A 28 6.16 -27.89 -20.65
N SER A 29 5.66 -28.53 -21.71
CA SER A 29 4.81 -27.87 -22.73
C SER A 29 3.33 -27.81 -22.33
N SER A 30 2.88 -28.53 -21.30
CA SER A 30 1.47 -28.60 -20.92
C SER A 30 1.03 -27.62 -19.82
N MET A 31 1.95 -26.97 -19.09
CA MET A 31 1.61 -25.93 -18.09
C MET A 31 1.69 -24.49 -18.61
N ARG A 32 2.07 -24.28 -19.88
CA ARG A 32 2.18 -22.92 -20.48
C ARG A 32 0.83 -22.22 -20.69
N ALA A 33 -0.29 -22.91 -20.56
CA ALA A 33 -1.62 -22.31 -20.77
C ALA A 33 -2.05 -21.37 -19.63
N LEU A 34 -1.54 -21.56 -18.41
CA LEU A 34 -1.82 -20.69 -17.25
C LEU A 34 -0.83 -19.51 -17.12
N CYS A 35 0.25 -19.50 -17.89
CA CYS A 35 1.27 -18.43 -17.89
C CYS A 35 0.94 -17.26 -18.84
N ARG A 36 -0.31 -17.10 -19.29
CA ARG A 36 -0.68 -16.02 -20.20
C ARG A 36 -1.06 -14.74 -19.43
N PRO A 37 -0.69 -13.54 -19.94
CA PRO A 37 -1.05 -12.22 -19.36
C PRO A 37 -2.56 -11.99 -19.22
N GLN A 38 -3.37 -12.84 -19.83
CA GLN A 38 -4.82 -12.92 -19.68
C GLN A 38 -5.26 -13.09 -18.22
N SER A 39 -4.53 -13.86 -17.40
CA SER A 39 -4.88 -14.06 -15.98
C SER A 39 -4.74 -12.78 -15.14
N LEU A 40 -3.75 -11.93 -15.46
CA LEU A 40 -3.53 -10.64 -14.81
C LEU A 40 -4.58 -9.61 -15.27
N ILE A 41 -4.94 -9.63 -16.55
CA ILE A 41 -6.05 -8.81 -17.10
C ILE A 41 -7.38 -9.23 -16.48
N ILE A 42 -7.61 -10.54 -16.29
CA ILE A 42 -8.83 -11.07 -15.68
C ILE A 42 -8.89 -10.74 -14.19
N SER A 43 -7.81 -10.89 -13.42
CA SER A 43 -7.81 -10.59 -11.97
C SER A 43 -7.98 -9.09 -11.70
N ASN A 44 -7.25 -8.24 -12.42
CA ASN A 44 -7.43 -6.80 -12.33
C ASN A 44 -8.82 -6.37 -12.83
N GLY A 45 -9.26 -6.93 -13.97
CA GLY A 45 -10.60 -6.70 -14.52
C GLY A 45 -11.72 -7.08 -13.55
N ALA A 46 -11.62 -8.22 -12.86
CA ALA A 46 -12.58 -8.65 -11.85
C ALA A 46 -12.62 -7.71 -10.64
N MET A 47 -11.45 -7.28 -10.15
CA MET A 47 -11.37 -6.29 -9.06
C MET A 47 -12.01 -4.97 -9.47
N ILE A 48 -11.78 -4.52 -10.70
CA ILE A 48 -12.36 -3.28 -11.23
C ILE A 48 -13.87 -3.38 -11.37
N VAL A 49 -14.37 -4.49 -11.94
CA VAL A 49 -15.82 -4.74 -12.02
C VAL A 49 -16.44 -4.75 -10.62
N ALA A 50 -15.78 -5.35 -9.62
CA ALA A 50 -16.25 -5.35 -8.25
C ALA A 50 -16.30 -3.93 -7.65
N VAL A 51 -15.27 -3.11 -7.85
CA VAL A 51 -15.25 -1.71 -7.41
C VAL A 51 -16.34 -0.90 -8.12
N LEU A 52 -16.44 -1.01 -9.45
CA LEU A 52 -17.44 -0.29 -10.25
C LEU A 52 -18.87 -0.69 -9.88
N ALA A 53 -19.12 -1.95 -9.57
CA ALA A 53 -20.42 -2.42 -9.08
C ALA A 53 -20.73 -1.89 -7.66
N ALA A 54 -19.70 -1.67 -6.84
CA ALA A 54 -19.85 -1.17 -5.48
C ALA A 54 -20.07 0.36 -5.41
N VAL A 55 -19.49 1.14 -6.32
CA VAL A 55 -19.55 2.62 -6.28
C VAL A 55 -20.98 3.18 -6.31
N PRO A 56 -21.90 2.74 -7.20
CA PRO A 56 -23.29 3.22 -7.21
C PRO A 56 -24.02 2.90 -5.89
N ARG A 57 -23.82 1.69 -5.35
CA ARG A 57 -24.40 1.29 -4.06
C ARG A 57 -23.84 2.12 -2.91
N PHE A 58 -22.53 2.36 -2.89
CA PHE A 58 -21.89 3.25 -1.91
C PHE A 58 -22.44 4.67 -1.99
N ARG A 59 -22.53 5.26 -3.19
CA ARG A 59 -23.12 6.60 -3.41
C ARG A 59 -24.57 6.66 -2.97
N ALA A 60 -25.38 5.65 -3.31
CA ALA A 60 -26.78 5.58 -2.90
C ALA A 60 -26.91 5.48 -1.37
N ASN A 61 -26.12 4.61 -0.72
CA ASN A 61 -26.10 4.46 0.73
C ASN A 61 -25.64 5.74 1.45
N LEU A 62 -24.61 6.42 0.91
CA LEU A 62 -24.14 7.69 1.46
C LEU A 62 -25.21 8.77 1.34
N ARG A 63 -25.83 8.92 0.16
CA ARG A 63 -26.93 9.87 -0.06
C ARG A 63 -28.13 9.57 0.84
N ALA A 64 -28.53 8.31 0.96
CA ALA A 64 -29.63 7.89 1.82
C ALA A 64 -29.33 8.23 3.30
N ARG A 65 -28.09 8.00 3.77
CA ARG A 65 -27.69 8.37 5.14
C ARG A 65 -27.63 9.88 5.37
N ILE A 66 -27.19 10.65 4.38
CA ILE A 66 -27.22 12.12 4.43
C ILE A 66 -28.68 12.60 4.49
N ALA A 67 -29.54 12.06 3.62
CA ALA A 67 -30.96 12.43 3.50
C ALA A 67 -31.80 12.03 4.72
N ALA A 68 -31.50 10.89 5.35
CA ALA A 68 -32.20 10.40 6.55
C ALA A 68 -31.96 11.26 7.81
N GLY A 69 -31.16 12.33 7.71
CA GLY A 69 -30.78 13.15 8.85
C GLY A 69 -29.78 12.40 9.71
N MET A 70 -28.49 12.71 9.57
CA MET A 70 -27.49 12.08 10.42
C MET A 70 -27.81 12.43 11.90
N GLY A 71 -27.97 11.43 12.76
CA GLY A 71 -28.22 11.60 14.19
C GLY A 71 -26.91 11.83 14.95
N ALA A 72 -26.70 11.13 16.08
CA ALA A 72 -25.40 11.03 16.77
C ALA A 72 -24.22 10.65 15.83
N ASP A 73 -24.53 10.11 14.65
CA ASP A 73 -23.60 9.84 13.56
C ASP A 73 -23.06 11.09 12.84
N LYS A 74 -23.68 12.29 12.95
CA LYS A 74 -23.16 13.52 12.32
C LYS A 74 -21.74 13.82 12.75
N MET A 75 -21.51 13.79 14.06
CA MET A 75 -20.20 14.08 14.63
C MET A 75 -19.16 13.08 14.13
N ASN A 76 -19.50 11.79 14.05
CA ASN A 76 -18.58 10.76 13.57
C ASN A 76 -18.24 10.93 12.07
N VAL A 77 -19.22 11.33 11.25
CA VAL A 77 -18.99 11.66 9.84
C VAL A 77 -18.08 12.87 9.71
N TRP A 78 -18.37 13.97 10.42
CA TRP A 78 -17.52 15.16 10.39
C TRP A 78 -16.11 14.91 10.92
N LEU A 79 -15.96 14.11 11.98
CA LEU A 79 -14.66 13.69 12.49
C LEU A 79 -13.92 12.84 11.46
N SER A 80 -14.59 11.90 10.78
CA SER A 80 -13.97 11.09 9.72
C SER A 80 -13.51 11.95 8.55
N LEU A 81 -14.32 12.94 8.14
CA LEU A 81 -13.95 13.91 7.12
C LEU A 81 -12.77 14.77 7.58
N GLY A 82 -12.77 15.24 8.83
CA GLY A 82 -11.68 16.00 9.43
C GLY A 82 -10.37 15.22 9.49
N ILE A 83 -10.41 13.95 9.93
CA ILE A 83 -9.27 13.04 9.94
C ILE A 83 -8.74 12.82 8.52
N THR A 84 -9.65 12.60 7.56
CA THR A 84 -9.27 12.42 6.15
C THR A 84 -8.60 13.68 5.59
N ALA A 85 -9.16 14.86 5.87
CA ALA A 85 -8.60 16.14 5.44
C ALA A 85 -7.23 16.39 6.07
N MET A 86 -7.08 16.13 7.38
CA MET A 86 -5.80 16.27 8.08
C MET A 86 -4.75 15.28 7.56
N ALA A 87 -5.14 14.03 7.30
CA ALA A 87 -4.27 13.05 6.66
C ALA A 87 -3.87 13.54 5.26
N ALA A 88 -4.78 14.07 4.44
CA ALA A 88 -4.43 14.61 3.13
C ALA A 88 -3.43 15.79 3.23
N ILE A 89 -3.65 16.74 4.15
CA ILE A 89 -2.74 17.87 4.39
C ILE A 89 -1.36 17.39 4.79
N LEU A 90 -1.27 16.32 5.58
CA LEU A 90 0.00 15.77 6.06
C LEU A 90 0.70 14.92 4.98
N PHE A 91 0.00 13.94 4.41
CA PHE A 91 0.60 12.93 3.54
C PHE A 91 0.88 13.43 2.13
N ILE A 92 0.02 14.26 1.52
CA ILE A 92 0.22 14.69 0.13
C ILE A 92 1.55 15.43 -0.05
N PRO A 93 1.91 16.41 0.81
CA PRO A 93 3.21 17.08 0.71
C PRO A 93 4.39 16.16 0.97
N LEU A 94 4.26 15.21 1.91
CA LEU A 94 5.31 14.23 2.19
C LEU A 94 5.55 13.32 1.00
N TYR A 95 4.49 12.73 0.45
CA TYR A 95 4.56 11.92 -0.76
C TYR A 95 5.22 12.69 -1.91
N SER A 96 4.76 13.91 -2.15
CA SER A 96 5.31 14.76 -3.20
C SER A 96 6.79 15.06 -2.98
N SER A 97 7.18 15.45 -1.77
CA SER A 97 8.57 15.87 -1.49
C SER A 97 9.55 14.71 -1.30
N ARG A 98 9.08 13.50 -0.97
CA ARG A 98 9.96 12.39 -0.52
C ARG A 98 10.10 11.27 -1.54
N MET A 99 9.08 11.02 -2.35
CA MET A 99 9.17 10.02 -3.41
C MET A 99 9.72 10.65 -4.69
N ILE A 100 10.96 10.30 -5.00
CA ILE A 100 11.63 10.62 -6.26
C ILE A 100 11.58 12.14 -6.59
N PRO A 101 11.88 13.07 -5.65
CA PRO A 101 12.01 14.47 -5.99
C PRO A 101 13.16 14.69 -6.99
N THR A 102 12.98 15.66 -7.88
CA THR A 102 14.05 16.17 -8.75
C THR A 102 14.60 17.44 -8.13
N VAL A 103 15.88 17.45 -7.77
CA VAL A 103 16.59 18.58 -7.18
C VAL A 103 17.83 18.82 -8.01
N ASP A 104 17.96 20.00 -8.61
CA ASP A 104 19.10 20.38 -9.47
C ASP A 104 19.39 19.37 -10.59
N GLY A 105 18.33 18.83 -11.20
CA GLY A 105 18.43 17.80 -12.25
C GLY A 105 18.70 16.38 -11.75
N ASN A 106 19.00 16.20 -10.46
CA ASN A 106 19.25 14.90 -9.85
C ASN A 106 17.96 14.28 -9.33
N ILE A 107 17.79 12.96 -9.51
CA ILE A 107 16.71 12.18 -8.92
C ILE A 107 17.14 11.76 -7.52
N MET A 108 16.49 12.30 -6.50
CA MET A 108 16.77 12.01 -5.10
C MET A 108 15.66 11.14 -4.49
N SER A 109 15.90 10.52 -3.34
CA SER A 109 14.88 9.86 -2.51
C SER A 109 15.14 10.22 -1.06
N GLY A 110 14.09 10.56 -0.31
CA GLY A 110 14.22 11.07 1.06
C GLY A 110 13.97 10.02 2.13
N GLY A 111 14.75 10.05 3.21
CA GLY A 111 14.56 9.18 4.38
C GLY A 111 14.72 7.70 4.03
N SER A 112 13.93 6.84 4.66
CA SER A 112 13.94 5.39 4.38
C SER A 112 13.37 4.99 3.04
N CYS A 113 12.71 5.91 2.31
CA CYS A 113 12.47 5.68 0.89
C CYS A 113 13.80 5.51 0.13
N TRP A 114 14.93 5.98 0.65
CA TRP A 114 16.23 5.79 0.01
C TRP A 114 16.63 4.31 -0.11
N ALA A 115 16.30 3.45 0.86
CA ALA A 115 16.69 2.04 0.82
C ALA A 115 15.75 1.19 -0.05
N ASP A 116 14.44 1.39 0.07
CA ASP A 116 13.44 0.58 -0.64
C ASP A 116 13.17 1.08 -2.08
N MET A 117 13.19 2.40 -2.32
CA MET A 117 12.82 2.96 -3.62
C MET A 117 13.70 2.47 -4.78
N PRO A 118 15.04 2.35 -4.65
CA PRO A 118 15.86 1.79 -5.72
C PRO A 118 15.43 0.39 -6.13
N ILE A 119 15.08 -0.48 -5.18
CA ILE A 119 14.58 -1.84 -5.46
C ILE A 119 13.31 -1.76 -6.31
N HIS A 120 12.34 -0.94 -5.89
CA HIS A 120 11.10 -0.73 -6.63
C HIS A 120 11.35 -0.13 -8.03
N MET A 121 12.23 0.86 -8.16
CA MET A 121 12.61 1.44 -9.45
C MET A 121 13.27 0.41 -10.38
N HIS A 122 14.11 -0.48 -9.84
CA HIS A 122 14.70 -1.59 -10.60
C HIS A 122 13.65 -2.60 -11.07
N ILE A 123 12.67 -2.93 -10.22
CA ILE A 123 11.53 -3.78 -10.60
C ILE A 123 10.71 -3.11 -11.71
N VAL A 124 10.35 -1.83 -11.56
CA VAL A 124 9.66 -1.05 -12.59
C VAL A 124 10.45 -1.08 -13.91
N GLN A 125 11.75 -0.78 -13.86
CA GLN A 125 12.60 -0.77 -15.05
C GLN A 125 12.70 -2.15 -15.71
N SER A 126 12.66 -3.22 -14.91
CA SER A 126 12.66 -4.59 -15.42
C SER A 126 11.44 -4.92 -16.28
N PHE A 127 10.29 -4.28 -16.00
CA PHE A 127 9.07 -4.39 -16.80
C PHE A 127 9.09 -3.48 -18.04
N ILE A 128 9.75 -2.32 -17.98
CA ILE A 128 9.77 -1.37 -19.11
C ILE A 128 10.77 -1.81 -20.18
N VAL A 129 12.01 -2.11 -19.78
CA VAL A 129 13.13 -2.39 -20.70
C VAL A 129 13.95 -3.64 -20.34
N GLY A 130 13.64 -4.32 -19.23
CA GLY A 130 14.43 -5.44 -18.75
C GLY A 130 13.85 -6.82 -19.07
N ARG A 131 14.27 -7.82 -18.29
CA ARG A 131 13.92 -9.24 -18.50
C ARG A 131 12.45 -9.59 -18.21
N ASN A 132 11.71 -8.70 -17.55
CA ASN A 132 10.34 -8.97 -17.12
C ASN A 132 9.30 -8.27 -18.02
N GLN A 133 9.66 -7.80 -19.22
CA GLN A 133 8.71 -7.19 -20.16
C GLN A 133 7.49 -8.09 -20.42
N ASP A 134 7.70 -9.40 -20.48
CA ASP A 134 6.65 -10.41 -20.53
C ASP A 134 6.32 -10.91 -19.12
N VAL A 135 5.32 -10.29 -18.49
CA VAL A 135 4.88 -10.68 -17.13
C VAL A 135 4.41 -12.14 -17.12
N SER A 136 4.99 -12.93 -16.22
CA SER A 136 4.64 -14.33 -16.02
C SER A 136 4.56 -14.69 -14.54
N TRP A 137 3.68 -15.60 -14.14
CA TRP A 137 3.46 -15.91 -12.72
C TRP A 137 4.56 -16.76 -12.07
N GLY A 138 5.48 -17.31 -12.85
CA GLY A 138 6.54 -18.19 -12.34
C GLY A 138 7.86 -18.14 -13.11
N GLY A 139 7.99 -17.25 -14.10
CA GLY A 139 9.19 -17.10 -14.91
C GLY A 139 9.78 -15.69 -14.85
N MET A 140 9.33 -14.85 -13.93
CA MET A 140 9.95 -13.54 -13.76
C MET A 140 11.27 -13.68 -13.01
N HIS A 141 12.22 -12.84 -13.37
CA HIS A 141 13.56 -12.82 -12.82
C HIS A 141 13.73 -11.64 -11.86
N SER A 142 14.47 -11.88 -10.78
CA SER A 142 14.82 -10.84 -9.84
C SER A 142 15.71 -9.80 -10.55
N PRO A 143 15.35 -8.51 -10.52
CA PRO A 143 16.22 -7.45 -11.03
C PRO A 143 17.33 -7.09 -10.03
N VAL A 144 17.27 -7.62 -8.80
CA VAL A 144 18.24 -7.36 -7.72
C VAL A 144 19.27 -8.50 -7.64
N PHE A 145 18.84 -9.75 -7.80
CA PHE A 145 19.69 -10.92 -7.67
C PHE A 145 19.84 -11.62 -9.01
N ALA A 146 21.04 -11.61 -9.57
CA ALA A 146 21.31 -12.18 -10.89
C ALA A 146 21.07 -13.69 -10.89
N GLY A 147 20.32 -14.18 -11.88
CA GLY A 147 20.02 -15.60 -12.06
C GLY A 147 18.82 -16.10 -11.24
N GLU A 148 18.35 -15.32 -10.27
CA GLU A 148 17.25 -15.72 -9.39
C GLU A 148 15.88 -15.40 -9.96
N LEU A 149 14.86 -16.13 -9.50
CA LEU A 149 13.45 -15.84 -9.77
C LEU A 149 12.94 -14.70 -8.88
N MET A 150 11.99 -13.93 -9.40
CA MET A 150 11.35 -12.83 -8.65
C MET A 150 10.19 -13.37 -7.82
N TYR A 151 10.40 -13.50 -6.51
CA TYR A 151 9.36 -13.82 -5.53
C TYR A 151 8.78 -12.60 -4.82
N TYR A 152 9.37 -11.43 -5.04
CA TYR A 152 8.92 -10.18 -4.42
C TYR A 152 7.52 -9.78 -4.95
N PRO A 153 6.61 -9.30 -4.10
CA PRO A 153 5.30 -8.80 -4.54
C PRO A 153 5.44 -7.62 -5.52
N PHE A 154 5.21 -7.87 -6.81
CA PHE A 154 5.57 -6.95 -7.89
C PHE A 154 4.39 -6.17 -8.48
N ILE A 155 3.15 -6.48 -8.11
CA ILE A 155 1.94 -5.86 -8.69
C ILE A 155 1.97 -4.32 -8.58
N PRO A 156 2.35 -3.70 -7.44
CA PRO A 156 2.41 -2.24 -7.34
C PRO A 156 3.44 -1.62 -8.28
N ASP A 157 4.57 -2.30 -8.52
CA ASP A 157 5.64 -1.87 -9.41
C ASP A 157 5.27 -2.06 -10.88
N TRP A 158 4.60 -3.17 -11.21
CA TRP A 158 4.06 -3.38 -12.55
C TRP A 158 3.09 -2.26 -12.96
N HIS A 159 2.22 -1.81 -12.06
CA HIS A 159 1.35 -0.66 -12.34
C HIS A 159 2.12 0.64 -12.59
N ALA A 160 3.17 0.90 -11.82
CA ALA A 160 4.04 2.05 -12.06
C ALA A 160 4.74 1.94 -13.43
N ALA A 161 5.18 0.75 -13.82
CA ALA A 161 5.77 0.50 -15.14
C ALA A 161 4.79 0.76 -16.29
N VAL A 162 3.53 0.32 -16.16
CA VAL A 162 2.48 0.61 -17.15
C VAL A 162 2.30 2.12 -17.30
N MET A 163 2.25 2.87 -16.20
CA MET A 163 2.11 4.32 -16.25
C MET A 163 3.27 5.01 -16.94
N VAL A 164 4.50 4.60 -16.62
CA VAL A 164 5.69 5.14 -17.25
C VAL A 164 5.70 4.80 -18.75
N ARG A 165 5.28 3.59 -19.12
CA ARG A 165 5.17 3.17 -20.52
C ARG A 165 4.12 3.97 -21.29
N LEU A 166 3.07 4.44 -20.62
CA LEU A 166 2.04 5.35 -21.16
C LEU A 166 2.49 6.82 -21.20
N GLY A 167 3.73 7.12 -20.82
CA GLY A 167 4.33 8.46 -20.91
C GLY A 167 4.37 9.24 -19.61
N SER A 168 4.04 8.65 -18.45
CA SER A 168 4.26 9.32 -17.16
C SER A 168 5.74 9.36 -16.80
N SER A 169 6.16 10.33 -15.98
CA SER A 169 7.47 10.26 -15.34
C SER A 169 7.55 9.07 -14.37
N MET A 170 8.75 8.60 -14.01
CA MET A 170 8.92 7.55 -12.99
C MET A 170 8.28 7.97 -11.67
N ARG A 171 8.59 9.19 -11.22
CA ARG A 171 8.00 9.83 -10.03
C ARG A 171 6.47 9.79 -10.10
N ASP A 172 5.91 10.15 -11.23
CA ASP A 172 4.47 10.11 -11.44
C ASP A 172 3.93 8.69 -11.53
N GLY A 173 4.63 7.70 -12.08
CA GLY A 173 4.21 6.30 -12.02
C GLY A 173 4.08 5.79 -10.57
N PHE A 174 4.95 6.27 -9.68
CA PHE A 174 4.89 5.98 -8.25
C PHE A 174 3.85 6.82 -7.48
N LEU A 175 3.60 8.08 -7.91
CA LEU A 175 2.72 9.05 -7.23
C LEU A 175 1.29 9.20 -7.80
N TYR A 176 1.07 8.97 -9.10
CA TYR A 176 -0.26 8.93 -9.72
C TYR A 176 -1.19 7.96 -9.02
N PRO A 177 -0.66 6.89 -8.37
CA PRO A 177 -1.35 6.14 -7.34
C PRO A 177 -2.03 6.95 -6.22
N GLY A 178 -1.90 8.27 -6.19
CA GLY A 178 -2.58 9.14 -5.25
C GLY A 178 -3.15 10.43 -5.84
N LYS A 179 -2.56 10.98 -6.90
CA LYS A 179 -2.79 12.39 -7.27
C LYS A 179 -4.10 12.70 -8.01
N HIS A 180 -4.71 11.77 -8.76
CA HIS A 180 -5.79 12.12 -9.71
C HIS A 180 -7.23 11.99 -9.20
N PHE A 181 -7.45 11.48 -7.99
CA PHE A 181 -8.80 11.33 -7.43
C PHE A 181 -9.49 12.68 -7.09
N LEU A 182 -8.71 13.74 -6.79
CA LEU A 182 -9.27 15.03 -6.36
C LEU A 182 -9.64 15.98 -7.52
N GLY A 183 -8.99 15.87 -8.69
CA GLY A 183 -9.16 16.83 -9.78
C GLY A 183 -9.98 16.34 -10.98
N SER A 184 -9.89 15.06 -11.33
CA SER A 184 -10.36 14.56 -12.63
C SER A 184 -11.80 14.01 -12.64
N GLY A 185 -12.34 13.65 -11.46
CA GLY A 185 -13.69 13.10 -11.31
C GLY A 185 -14.84 14.06 -11.66
N LEU A 186 -14.55 15.35 -11.87
CA LEU A 186 -15.54 16.37 -12.22
C LEU A 186 -15.43 16.89 -13.67
N ARG A 187 -14.31 16.66 -14.38
CA ARG A 187 -14.10 17.23 -15.73
C ARG A 187 -14.06 16.20 -16.87
N GLN A 188 -13.73 14.94 -16.62
CA GLN A 188 -13.55 13.96 -17.71
C GLN A 188 -14.86 13.40 -18.29
N SER A 189 -16.03 13.74 -17.73
CA SER A 189 -17.33 13.32 -18.27
C SER A 189 -17.74 14.07 -19.55
N PHE A 190 -17.01 15.09 -19.99
CA PHE A 190 -17.51 16.04 -21.01
C PHE A 190 -16.68 16.20 -22.29
N LEU A 191 -15.55 15.49 -22.48
CA LEU A 191 -14.64 15.82 -23.59
C LEU A 191 -14.18 14.67 -24.50
N PHE A 192 -14.73 13.45 -24.38
CA PHE A 192 -14.39 12.37 -25.32
C PHE A 192 -15.56 11.98 -26.23
N SER A 193 -15.27 11.81 -27.52
CA SER A 193 -16.23 11.23 -28.46
C SER A 193 -16.50 9.76 -28.11
N PRO A 194 -17.72 9.24 -28.34
CA PRO A 194 -18.11 7.88 -27.95
C PRO A 194 -17.22 6.77 -28.53
N ALA A 195 -16.58 7.01 -29.68
CA ALA A 195 -15.80 6.00 -30.41
C ALA A 195 -14.36 5.81 -29.89
N GLN A 196 -13.71 6.86 -29.37
CA GLN A 196 -12.37 6.76 -28.77
C GLN A 196 -12.40 6.42 -27.27
N ALA A 197 -13.55 6.63 -26.61
CA ALA A 197 -13.78 6.26 -25.23
C ALA A 197 -13.77 4.73 -25.01
N ALA A 198 -14.21 3.90 -25.95
CA ALA A 198 -14.38 2.47 -25.67
C ALA A 198 -13.07 1.68 -25.45
N GLN A 199 -11.92 2.11 -26.00
CA GLN A 199 -10.66 1.35 -25.88
C GLN A 199 -9.63 1.99 -24.94
N GLY A 200 -9.58 3.33 -24.84
CA GLY A 200 -8.69 4.05 -23.90
C GLY A 200 -9.26 4.20 -22.49
N PHE A 201 -10.59 4.22 -22.34
CA PHE A 201 -11.25 4.45 -21.04
C PHE A 201 -11.15 3.24 -20.11
N HIS A 202 -11.16 2.01 -20.66
CA HIS A 202 -11.00 0.81 -19.84
C HIS A 202 -9.58 0.70 -19.27
N LEU A 203 -8.53 1.03 -20.04
CA LEU A 203 -7.15 0.95 -19.56
C LEU A 203 -6.80 2.09 -18.59
N GLY A 204 -7.24 3.33 -18.89
CA GLY A 204 -7.01 4.49 -18.02
C GLY A 204 -7.75 4.42 -16.67
N LEU A 205 -8.94 3.82 -16.65
CA LEU A 205 -9.71 3.60 -15.42
C LEU A 205 -9.22 2.36 -14.64
N CYS A 206 -8.74 1.31 -15.34
CA CYS A 206 -8.06 0.16 -14.72
C CYS A 206 -6.88 0.60 -13.87
N VAL A 207 -6.06 1.46 -14.46
CA VAL A 207 -4.95 2.11 -13.78
C VAL A 207 -5.52 2.91 -12.61
N CYS A 208 -6.39 3.90 -12.83
CA CYS A 208 -6.87 4.81 -11.77
C CYS A 208 -7.42 4.10 -10.50
N VAL A 209 -8.12 2.97 -10.63
CA VAL A 209 -8.67 2.21 -9.48
C VAL A 209 -7.60 1.42 -8.71
N CYS A 210 -6.61 0.83 -9.39
CA CYS A 210 -5.50 0.11 -8.73
C CYS A 210 -4.43 1.06 -8.18
N VAL A 211 -4.32 2.21 -8.85
CA VAL A 211 -3.35 3.28 -8.62
C VAL A 211 -3.83 4.06 -7.40
N CYS A 212 -5.06 4.61 -7.34
CA CYS A 212 -5.56 5.37 -6.16
C CYS A 212 -5.58 4.63 -4.81
N ALA A 213 -5.23 3.35 -4.77
CA ALA A 213 -5.27 2.53 -3.57
C ALA A 213 -4.25 2.98 -2.50
N GLY A 214 -3.05 3.45 -2.84
CA GLY A 214 -2.04 3.77 -1.80
C GLY A 214 -2.51 4.84 -0.79
N LEU A 215 -2.80 6.04 -1.28
CA LEU A 215 -3.32 7.13 -0.42
C LEU A 215 -4.72 6.84 0.11
N ALA A 216 -5.61 6.24 -0.70
CA ALA A 216 -6.96 5.93 -0.24
C ALA A 216 -6.94 4.89 0.89
N MET A 217 -6.09 3.87 0.81
CA MET A 217 -5.93 2.86 1.85
C MET A 217 -5.26 3.44 3.10
N GLN A 218 -4.34 4.41 2.98
CA GLN A 218 -3.84 5.17 4.12
C GLN A 218 -4.93 6.01 4.79
N PHE A 219 -5.75 6.72 4.03
CA PHE A 219 -6.87 7.48 4.61
C PHE A 219 -7.87 6.54 5.28
N ALA A 220 -8.16 5.40 4.63
CA ALA A 220 -8.96 4.35 5.21
C ALA A 220 -8.35 3.83 6.52
N PHE A 221 -7.04 3.63 6.59
CA PHE A 221 -6.33 3.22 7.80
C PHE A 221 -6.60 4.18 8.97
N TRP A 222 -6.40 5.49 8.78
CA TRP A 222 -6.61 6.47 9.85
C TRP A 222 -8.08 6.53 10.32
N VAL A 223 -9.03 6.47 9.38
CA VAL A 223 -10.46 6.45 9.69
C VAL A 223 -10.85 5.15 10.40
N LEU A 224 -10.41 3.99 9.90
CA LEU A 224 -10.68 2.69 10.50
C LEU A 224 -10.06 2.58 11.88
N LEU A 225 -8.85 3.09 12.07
CA LEU A 225 -8.15 3.09 13.36
C LEU A 225 -8.92 3.93 14.37
N PHE A 226 -9.39 5.12 13.96
CA PHE A 226 -10.25 5.95 14.80
C PHE A 226 -11.51 5.20 15.25
N HIS A 227 -12.25 4.61 14.30
CA HIS A 227 -13.49 3.88 14.61
C HIS A 227 -13.25 2.63 15.44
N PHE A 228 -12.17 1.90 15.16
CA PHE A 228 -11.74 0.75 15.95
C PHE A 228 -11.46 1.16 17.39
N THR A 229 -10.68 2.22 17.61
CA THR A 229 -10.36 2.70 18.96
C THR A 229 -11.57 3.28 19.68
N VAL A 230 -12.48 3.99 18.98
CA VAL A 230 -13.76 4.42 19.59
C VAL A 230 -14.57 3.21 20.04
N ARG A 231 -14.63 2.14 19.23
CA ARG A 231 -15.36 0.93 19.60
C ARG A 231 -14.75 0.24 20.81
N LEU A 232 -13.41 0.18 20.86
CA LEU A 232 -12.64 -0.47 21.92
C LEU A 232 -12.69 0.30 23.24
N THR A 233 -12.41 1.60 23.21
CA THR A 233 -12.25 2.44 24.41
C THR A 233 -13.54 3.14 24.84
N LYS A 234 -14.57 3.14 23.98
CA LYS A 234 -15.78 3.98 24.12
C LYS A 234 -15.49 5.48 24.24
N SER A 235 -14.27 5.91 23.88
CA SER A 235 -13.82 7.30 24.03
C SER A 235 -13.31 7.87 22.70
N ARG A 236 -13.87 9.01 22.30
CA ARG A 236 -13.38 9.76 21.13
C ARG A 236 -12.01 10.38 21.38
N LEU A 237 -11.76 10.85 22.60
CA LEU A 237 -10.45 11.36 22.99
C LEU A 237 -9.40 10.25 22.98
N GLY A 238 -9.76 9.06 23.47
CA GLY A 238 -8.90 7.87 23.38
C GLY A 238 -8.55 7.51 21.93
N ALA A 239 -9.52 7.63 21.02
CA ALA A 239 -9.28 7.43 19.59
C ALA A 239 -8.34 8.48 18.98
N ILE A 240 -8.55 9.77 19.25
CA ILE A 240 -7.63 10.83 18.81
C ILE A 240 -6.21 10.58 19.33
N PHE A 241 -6.09 10.24 20.62
CA PHE A 241 -4.81 9.91 21.23
C PHE A 241 -4.14 8.70 20.57
N SER A 242 -4.90 7.66 20.21
CA SER A 242 -4.40 6.50 19.46
C SER A 242 -3.88 6.87 18.08
N LEU A 243 -4.53 7.80 17.35
CA LEU A 243 -3.99 8.30 16.08
C LEU A 243 -2.66 9.04 16.30
N MET A 244 -2.58 9.88 17.33
CA MET A 244 -1.35 10.61 17.66
C MET A 244 -0.20 9.68 18.04
N LEU A 245 -0.47 8.68 18.90
CA LEU A 245 0.49 7.65 19.26
C LEU A 245 0.96 6.88 18.03
N THR A 246 0.04 6.47 17.17
CA THR A 246 0.38 5.75 15.94
C THR A 246 1.24 6.58 15.01
N ALA A 247 0.93 7.87 14.85
CA ALA A 247 1.74 8.78 14.05
C ALA A 247 3.16 8.95 14.63
N GLY A 248 3.28 8.94 15.96
CA GLY A 248 4.56 8.94 16.69
C GLY A 248 5.23 7.57 16.84
N ALA A 249 4.74 6.52 16.15
CA ALA A 249 5.21 5.13 16.28
C ALA A 249 5.15 4.57 17.73
N GLY A 250 4.20 5.04 18.53
CA GLY A 250 4.03 4.62 19.93
C GLY A 250 5.08 5.18 20.90
N GLY A 251 6.00 6.01 20.44
CA GLY A 251 7.08 6.57 21.26
C GLY A 251 7.08 8.10 21.31
N MET A 252 7.77 8.65 22.30
CA MET A 252 7.99 10.10 22.42
C MET A 252 9.07 10.63 21.46
N GLY A 253 9.80 9.76 20.74
CA GLY A 253 10.92 10.15 19.87
C GLY A 253 10.53 11.19 18.82
N GLY A 254 9.38 11.03 18.17
CA GLY A 254 8.88 11.99 17.19
C GLY A 254 8.47 13.33 17.81
N ILE A 255 7.92 13.30 19.03
CA ILE A 255 7.56 14.50 19.79
C ILE A 255 8.83 15.23 20.25
N ASP A 256 9.77 14.53 20.86
CA ASP A 256 11.05 15.08 21.31
C ASP A 256 11.82 15.71 20.15
N LEU A 257 11.86 15.03 19.00
CA LEU A 257 12.50 15.53 17.79
C LEU A 257 11.78 16.76 17.24
N THR A 258 10.44 16.74 17.18
CA THR A 258 9.64 17.89 16.75
C THR A 258 9.87 19.10 17.66
N LEU A 259 9.96 18.88 18.98
CA LEU A 259 10.19 19.94 19.95
C LEU A 259 11.63 20.49 19.87
N LYS A 260 12.63 19.64 19.65
CA LYS A 260 14.05 20.04 19.63
C LYS A 260 14.50 20.62 18.29
N ARG A 261 14.10 20.01 17.17
CA ARG A 261 14.57 20.35 15.82
C ARG A 261 13.48 20.90 14.91
N GLY A 262 12.25 21.00 15.41
CA GLY A 262 11.09 21.46 14.65
C GLY A 262 10.43 20.34 13.84
N PHE A 263 9.20 20.60 13.43
CA PHE A 263 8.39 19.67 12.64
C PHE A 263 9.05 19.29 11.31
N ASN A 264 9.76 20.23 10.68
CA ASN A 264 10.46 19.98 9.43
C ASN A 264 11.48 18.85 9.59
N ALA A 265 12.38 18.95 10.58
CA ALA A 265 13.37 17.91 10.86
C ALA A 265 12.72 16.56 11.20
N ALA A 266 11.67 16.56 12.02
CA ALA A 266 10.98 15.33 12.43
C ALA A 266 10.35 14.55 11.25
N MET A 267 9.95 15.27 10.21
CA MET A 267 9.39 14.66 9.00
C MET A 267 10.45 14.34 7.93
N ASN A 268 11.64 14.96 8.03
CA ASN A 268 12.56 15.06 6.91
C ASN A 268 13.94 14.42 7.14
N GLU A 269 14.34 14.22 8.39
CA GLU A 269 15.61 13.60 8.78
C GLU A 269 15.40 12.10 9.04
N ASP A 270 16.24 11.25 8.44
CA ASP A 270 16.27 9.82 8.76
C ASP A 270 16.99 9.64 10.11
N MET A 271 16.20 9.35 11.15
CA MET A 271 16.68 9.23 12.52
C MET A 271 16.87 7.79 12.94
N ILE A 272 16.81 6.83 12.02
CA ILE A 272 17.14 5.42 12.32
C ILE A 272 18.52 5.31 13.00
N GLN A 273 19.40 6.30 12.85
CA GLN A 273 20.77 6.27 13.39
C GLN A 273 21.15 7.44 14.30
N ASN A 274 20.26 8.40 14.60
CA ASN A 274 20.59 9.55 15.44
C ASN A 274 19.67 9.61 16.66
N ASP A 275 20.06 8.93 17.72
CA ASP A 275 19.40 9.13 19.01
C ASP A 275 19.64 10.57 19.53
N SER A 276 18.81 11.00 20.48
CA SER A 276 18.94 12.33 21.11
C SER A 276 20.22 12.50 21.93
N THR A 277 21.02 11.43 22.07
CA THR A 277 22.32 11.44 22.75
C THR A 277 23.50 11.58 21.78
N GLY A 278 23.24 11.58 20.45
CA GLY A 278 24.26 11.63 19.40
C GLY A 278 25.12 10.36 19.31
N ASN A 279 24.76 9.29 20.02
CA ASN A 279 25.55 8.07 20.09
C ASN A 279 25.04 6.97 19.15
N GLY A 280 23.91 7.19 18.47
CA GLY A 280 23.31 6.23 17.54
C GLY A 280 22.91 4.89 18.19
N LYS A 281 22.65 4.88 19.51
CA LYS A 281 22.34 3.67 20.28
C LYS A 281 20.84 3.36 20.34
N ILE A 282 19.99 4.36 20.14
CA ILE A 282 18.53 4.17 20.16
C ILE A 282 17.97 4.29 18.74
N PHE A 283 17.44 3.18 18.25
CA PHE A 283 16.68 3.12 17.01
C PHE A 283 15.26 3.63 17.27
N TRP A 284 14.95 4.84 16.80
CA TRP A 284 13.56 5.30 16.71
C TRP A 284 13.09 5.23 15.26
N PHE A 285 12.00 4.51 15.04
CA PHE A 285 11.45 4.25 13.71
C PHE A 285 10.19 5.09 13.53
N ALA A 286 10.29 6.22 12.83
CA ALA A 286 9.13 7.08 12.61
C ALA A 286 8.09 6.41 11.70
N PHE A 287 6.88 6.17 12.22
CA PHE A 287 5.88 5.36 11.53
C PHE A 287 5.50 5.94 10.16
N LEU A 288 5.35 7.27 10.07
CA LEU A 288 4.97 7.93 8.83
C LEU A 288 6.04 7.78 7.73
N PRO A 289 7.26 8.29 7.89
CA PRO A 289 8.24 8.24 6.82
C PRO A 289 8.88 6.88 6.65
N HIS A 290 8.80 5.95 7.62
CA HIS A 290 9.43 4.63 7.52
C HIS A 290 8.50 3.45 7.24
N VAL A 291 7.21 3.57 7.57
CA VAL A 291 6.26 2.52 7.21
C VAL A 291 5.38 3.00 6.06
N LEU A 292 4.65 4.09 6.29
CA LEU A 292 3.60 4.50 5.37
C LEU A 292 4.14 5.01 4.03
N LEU A 293 5.24 5.77 4.02
CA LEU A 293 5.82 6.29 2.78
C LEU A 293 6.50 5.21 1.91
N PRO A 294 7.52 4.46 2.39
CA PRO A 294 8.30 3.55 1.55
C PRO A 294 7.61 2.19 1.34
N GLN A 295 6.97 1.63 2.38
CA GLN A 295 6.48 0.26 2.33
C GLN A 295 5.07 0.20 1.75
N ARG A 296 4.98 0.10 0.42
CA ARG A 296 3.69 0.02 -0.28
C ARG A 296 2.81 -1.12 0.22
N GLY A 297 3.39 -2.27 0.58
CA GLY A 297 2.66 -3.38 1.21
C GLY A 297 1.95 -2.96 2.50
N ALA A 298 2.61 -2.18 3.36
CA ALA A 298 2.02 -1.74 4.63
C ALA A 298 0.78 -0.87 4.45
N ASN A 299 0.73 -0.07 3.38
CA ASN A 299 -0.43 0.76 3.05
C ASN A 299 -1.69 -0.05 2.75
N PHE A 300 -1.53 -1.27 2.23
CA PHE A 300 -2.66 -2.19 2.04
C PHE A 300 -2.90 -3.03 3.29
N ALA A 301 -1.83 -3.48 3.95
CA ALA A 301 -1.93 -4.42 5.06
C ALA A 301 -2.66 -3.83 6.27
N TYR A 302 -2.28 -2.64 6.76
CA TYR A 302 -2.88 -2.09 7.98
C TYR A 302 -4.39 -1.82 7.91
N PRO A 303 -4.93 -1.16 6.88
CA PRO A 303 -6.39 -1.02 6.76
C PRO A 303 -7.08 -2.37 6.59
N LEU A 304 -6.45 -3.34 5.91
CA LEU A 304 -7.00 -4.68 5.78
C LEU A 304 -7.05 -5.41 7.12
N VAL A 305 -6.01 -5.31 7.94
CA VAL A 305 -5.98 -5.81 9.33
C VAL A 305 -7.15 -5.22 10.13
N LEU A 306 -7.33 -3.90 10.10
CA LEU A 306 -8.41 -3.25 10.84
C LEU A 306 -9.79 -3.68 10.34
N LEU A 307 -9.98 -3.86 9.02
CA LEU A 307 -11.23 -4.40 8.46
C LEU A 307 -11.50 -5.83 8.94
N VAL A 308 -10.48 -6.70 8.91
CA VAL A 308 -10.59 -8.08 9.42
C VAL A 308 -11.01 -8.07 10.89
N LEU A 309 -10.32 -7.30 11.74
CA LEU A 309 -10.63 -7.20 13.17
C LEU A 309 -12.04 -6.63 13.40
N LEU A 310 -12.45 -5.60 12.66
CA LEU A 310 -13.79 -5.02 12.77
C LEU A 310 -14.88 -5.97 12.33
N PHE A 311 -14.66 -6.75 11.27
CA PHE A 311 -15.62 -7.74 10.76
C PHE A 311 -15.78 -8.91 11.73
N VAL A 312 -14.66 -9.43 12.23
CA VAL A 312 -14.64 -10.49 13.24
C VAL A 312 -15.35 -10.00 14.50
N TRP A 313 -14.98 -8.85 15.05
CA TRP A 313 -15.64 -8.27 16.22
C TRP A 313 -17.14 -8.12 15.96
N LYS A 314 -17.54 -7.48 14.86
CA LYS A 314 -18.97 -7.26 14.57
C LYS A 314 -19.74 -8.57 14.42
N ALA A 315 -19.12 -9.62 13.88
CA ALA A 315 -19.74 -10.93 13.74
C ALA A 315 -19.86 -11.66 15.09
N THR A 316 -18.91 -11.49 16.00
CA THR A 316 -18.86 -12.17 17.31
C THR A 316 -19.49 -11.37 18.46
N ASP A 317 -19.86 -10.11 18.24
CA ASP A 317 -20.49 -9.27 19.26
C ASP A 317 -21.86 -9.81 19.68
N ALA A 318 -21.93 -10.41 20.86
CA ALA A 318 -23.15 -10.99 21.42
C ALA A 318 -24.23 -9.93 21.73
N THR A 319 -23.86 -8.66 21.86
CA THR A 319 -24.80 -7.57 22.17
C THR A 319 -25.63 -7.14 20.96
N GLN A 320 -25.19 -7.49 19.75
CA GLN A 320 -25.88 -7.11 18.52
C GLN A 320 -26.67 -8.29 17.94
N ALA A 321 -27.99 -8.15 17.89
CA ALA A 321 -28.84 -9.11 17.19
C ALA A 321 -28.52 -9.09 15.68
N MET A 322 -27.96 -10.19 15.17
CA MET A 322 -27.58 -10.34 13.77
C MET A 322 -28.08 -11.66 13.22
N ARG A 323 -28.63 -11.64 12.00
CA ARG A 323 -29.03 -12.86 11.29
C ARG A 323 -27.81 -13.74 11.02
N HIS A 324 -27.97 -15.06 11.16
CA HIS A 324 -26.89 -16.03 10.93
C HIS A 324 -26.20 -15.87 9.56
N ILE A 325 -26.97 -15.56 8.51
CA ILE A 325 -26.42 -15.33 7.15
C ILE A 325 -25.46 -14.15 7.13
N ALA A 326 -25.87 -13.00 7.68
CA ALA A 326 -25.02 -11.80 7.72
C ALA A 326 -23.75 -12.02 8.57
N ARG A 327 -23.86 -12.78 9.67
CA ARG A 327 -22.70 -13.17 10.49
C ARG A 327 -21.72 -14.02 9.69
N ARG A 328 -22.21 -15.02 8.96
CA ARG A 328 -21.39 -15.87 8.08
C ARG A 328 -20.70 -15.06 6.99
N GLU A 329 -21.41 -14.15 6.34
CA GLU A 329 -20.84 -13.29 5.29
C GLU A 329 -19.68 -12.44 5.82
N LEU A 330 -19.83 -11.83 7.00
CA LEU A 330 -18.75 -11.06 7.63
C LEU A 330 -17.52 -11.92 7.93
N LEU A 331 -17.71 -13.12 8.48
CA LEU A 331 -16.60 -14.02 8.80
C LEU A 331 -15.91 -14.54 7.53
N VAL A 332 -16.65 -14.88 6.48
CA VAL A 332 -16.08 -15.29 5.19
C VAL A 332 -15.29 -14.14 4.56
N ALA A 333 -15.82 -12.92 4.59
CA ALA A 333 -15.12 -11.75 4.09
C ALA A 333 -13.82 -11.49 4.89
N ALA A 334 -13.88 -11.58 6.22
CA ALA A 334 -12.71 -11.44 7.08
C ALA A 334 -11.65 -12.51 6.80
N ALA A 335 -12.06 -13.78 6.65
CA ALA A 335 -11.16 -14.88 6.32
C ALA A 335 -10.48 -14.69 4.95
N ALA A 336 -11.25 -14.28 3.93
CA ALA A 336 -10.72 -14.00 2.60
C ALA A 336 -9.68 -12.87 2.62
N MET A 337 -9.98 -11.77 3.34
CA MET A 337 -9.03 -10.67 3.52
C MET A 337 -7.78 -11.08 4.29
N ALA A 338 -7.93 -11.85 5.38
CA ALA A 338 -6.81 -12.35 6.16
C ALA A 338 -5.90 -13.27 5.34
N ALA A 339 -6.48 -14.15 4.50
CA ALA A 339 -5.72 -15.03 3.61
C ALA A 339 -4.89 -14.28 2.55
N MET A 340 -5.26 -13.03 2.23
CA MET A 340 -4.48 -12.17 1.33
C MET A 340 -3.32 -11.45 2.02
N LEU A 341 -3.33 -11.33 3.36
CA LEU A 341 -2.30 -10.60 4.09
C LEU A 341 -0.87 -11.12 3.86
N PRO A 342 -0.58 -12.43 3.75
CA PRO A 342 0.78 -12.91 3.47
C PRO A 342 1.35 -12.42 2.13
N LEU A 343 0.49 -12.17 1.13
CA LEU A 343 0.89 -11.64 -0.17
C LEU A 343 1.24 -10.15 -0.12
N VAL A 344 0.80 -9.46 0.94
CA VAL A 344 0.94 -8.01 1.11
C VAL A 344 2.00 -7.69 2.17
N GLN A 345 1.89 -8.30 3.35
CA GLN A 345 2.80 -8.17 4.48
C GLN A 345 2.62 -9.34 5.47
N ALA A 346 3.55 -10.29 5.51
CA ALA A 346 3.47 -11.47 6.39
C ALA A 346 3.32 -11.13 7.88
N HIS A 347 3.99 -10.08 8.37
CA HIS A 347 3.87 -9.65 9.77
C HIS A 347 2.44 -9.25 10.17
N ALA A 348 1.68 -8.67 9.24
CA ALA A 348 0.29 -8.29 9.47
C ALA A 348 -0.62 -9.52 9.63
N PHE A 349 -0.37 -10.59 8.86
CA PHE A 349 -1.07 -11.86 9.00
C PHE A 349 -0.86 -12.49 10.37
N ILE A 350 0.40 -12.54 10.83
CA ILE A 350 0.75 -13.07 12.16
C ILE A 350 0.05 -12.25 13.26
N GLY A 351 0.10 -10.91 13.16
CA GLY A 351 -0.55 -10.02 14.12
C GLY A 351 -2.06 -10.24 14.23
N VAL A 352 -2.76 -10.39 13.09
CA VAL A 352 -4.19 -10.73 13.08
C VAL A 352 -4.45 -12.08 13.73
N GLY A 353 -3.64 -13.09 13.42
CA GLY A 353 -3.77 -14.42 14.01
C GLY A 353 -3.65 -14.39 15.53
N ILE A 354 -2.69 -13.64 16.08
CA ILE A 354 -2.49 -13.49 17.53
C ILE A 354 -3.65 -12.78 18.21
N ILE A 355 -4.25 -11.77 17.57
CA ILE A 355 -5.35 -10.99 18.17
C ILE A 355 -6.68 -11.75 18.14
N ILE A 356 -6.90 -12.58 17.12
CA ILE A 356 -8.16 -13.32 16.93
C ILE A 356 -8.17 -14.63 17.71
N ALA A 357 -7.02 -15.30 17.83
CA ALA A 357 -6.85 -16.52 18.63
C ALA A 357 -7.10 -16.22 20.11
#